data_AF-A7EA82-F1
#
_entry.id   AF-A7EA82-F1
#
_cell.length_a   1.000
_cell.length_b   1.000
_cell.length_c   1.000
_cell.angle_alpha   90.00
_cell.angle_beta   90.00
_cell.angle_gamma   90.00
#
_symmetry.space_group_name_H-M   'P 1'
#
loop_
_entity.id
_entity.type
_entity.pdbx_description
1 polymer ?
#
loop_
_entity_poly.entity_id
_entity_poly.type
_entity_poly.pdbx_seq_one_letter_code
_entity_poly.pdbx_strand_id
1 'polypeptide(L)'
;MARIPVLQNNCMKKFYETTERANYMPTDQLAYIWQHTNETSLLRKAMIDMLTWEWDTSVFLSQRDSIPNVVKDEALVAMRLCIKRILPLTTVRGPLENLTNYYVKVGDEST
;
A
#
# COMPACT_ATOMS: atom_id res chain seq x y z
N MET A 1 -16.73 -13.03 17.36
CA MET A 1 -16.52 -11.71 16.72
C MET A 1 -15.22 -11.77 15.93
N ALA A 2 -15.24 -11.46 14.63
CA ALA A 2 -13.99 -11.39 13.87
C ALA A 2 -13.12 -10.28 14.47
N ARG A 3 -11.95 -10.64 15.00
CA ARG A 3 -10.99 -9.68 15.56
C ARG A 3 -10.62 -8.72 14.42
N ILE A 4 -11.01 -7.45 14.50
CA ILE A 4 -10.78 -6.41 13.49
C ILE A 4 -9.35 -6.46 12.90
N PRO A 5 -8.28 -6.69 13.70
CA PRO A 5 -6.93 -6.87 13.18
C PRO A 5 -6.75 -8.04 12.20
N VAL A 6 -7.39 -9.18 12.46
CA VAL A 6 -7.32 -10.37 11.59
C VAL A 6 -8.00 -10.08 10.24
N LEU A 7 -9.11 -9.34 10.26
CA LEU A 7 -9.80 -8.94 9.04
C LEU A 7 -8.94 -7.97 8.21
N GLN A 8 -8.29 -6.99 8.85
CA GLN A 8 -7.38 -6.06 8.18
C GLN A 8 -6.18 -6.76 7.56
N ASN A 9 -5.57 -7.73 8.26
CA ASN A 9 -4.45 -8.51 7.74
C ASN A 9 -4.88 -9.37 6.55
N ASN A 10 -6.08 -9.95 6.60
CA ASN A 10 -6.64 -10.71 5.47
C ASN A 10 -6.96 -9.81 4.26
N CYS A 11 -7.49 -8.61 4.48
CA CYS A 11 -7.72 -7.63 3.43
C CYS A 11 -6.39 -7.20 2.78
N MET A 12 -5.35 -6.95 3.57
CA MET A 12 -4.01 -6.66 3.07
C MET A 12 -3.48 -7.76 2.16
N LYS A 13 -3.55 -9.00 2.63
CA LYS A 13 -3.05 -10.16 1.89
C LYS A 13 -3.78 -10.32 0.55
N LYS A 14 -5.12 -10.23 0.57
CA LYS A 14 -5.93 -10.32 -0.64
C LYS A 14 -5.65 -9.17 -1.61
N PHE A 15 -5.48 -7.96 -1.10
CA PHE A 15 -5.15 -6.80 -1.91
C PHE A 15 -3.83 -7.02 -2.65
N TYR A 16 -2.77 -7.41 -1.92
CA TYR A 16 -1.47 -7.73 -2.50
C TYR A 16 -1.52 -8.86 -3.55
N GLU A 17 -2.17 -9.98 -3.23
CA GLU A 17 -2.31 -11.11 -4.17
C GLU A 17 -3.09 -10.72 -5.44
N THR A 18 -4.07 -9.84 -5.31
CA THR A 18 -4.86 -9.36 -6.47
C THR A 18 -4.01 -8.49 -7.37
N THR A 19 -3.23 -7.57 -6.78
CA THR A 19 -2.38 -6.65 -7.54
C THR A 19 -1.21 -7.36 -8.21
N GLU A 20 -0.61 -8.35 -7.56
CA GLU A 20 0.49 -9.16 -8.12
C GLU A 20 0.01 -10.00 -9.32
N ARG A 21 -1.21 -10.55 -9.26
CA ARG A 21 -1.75 -11.41 -10.32
C ARG A 21 -2.35 -10.65 -11.50
N ALA A 22 -2.95 -9.49 -11.24
CA ALA A 22 -3.80 -8.85 -12.23
C ALA A 22 -3.05 -7.89 -13.17
N ASN A 23 -1.81 -7.49 -12.86
CA ASN A 23 -1.11 -6.37 -13.53
C ASN A 23 -2.04 -5.15 -13.72
N TYR A 24 -2.98 -4.98 -12.78
CA TYR A 24 -4.08 -4.04 -12.85
C TYR A 24 -4.22 -3.38 -11.49
N MET A 25 -4.45 -2.07 -11.52
CA MET A 25 -4.65 -1.27 -10.32
C MET A 25 -6.14 -1.24 -9.97
N PRO A 26 -6.56 -1.79 -8.81
CA PRO A 26 -7.95 -1.73 -8.38
C PRO A 26 -8.29 -0.35 -7.80
N THR A 27 -8.42 0.65 -8.66
CA THR A 27 -8.66 2.06 -8.30
C THR A 27 -9.87 2.27 -7.38
N ASP A 28 -10.96 1.53 -7.57
CA ASP A 28 -12.11 1.56 -6.67
C ASP A 28 -11.75 1.11 -5.24
N GLN A 29 -10.90 0.10 -5.11
CA GLN A 29 -10.43 -0.38 -3.80
C GLN A 29 -9.48 0.64 -3.16
N LEU A 30 -8.65 1.32 -3.95
CA LEU A 30 -7.80 2.41 -3.44
C LEU A 30 -8.64 3.54 -2.84
N ALA A 31 -9.66 3.99 -3.58
CA ALA A 31 -10.56 5.03 -3.12
C ALA A 31 -11.31 4.61 -1.85
N TYR A 32 -11.80 3.37 -1.80
CA TYR A 32 -12.47 2.82 -0.63
C TYR A 32 -11.54 2.76 0.59
N ILE A 33 -10.33 2.23 0.44
CA ILE A 33 -9.33 2.17 1.53
C ILE A 33 -9.02 3.58 2.04
N TRP A 34 -8.85 4.54 1.13
CA TRP A 34 -8.54 5.92 1.51
C TRP A 34 -9.66 6.59 2.31
N GLN A 35 -10.91 6.37 1.93
CA GLN A 35 -12.08 6.95 2.59
C GLN A 35 -12.37 6.31 3.96
N HIS A 36 -12.02 5.04 4.13
CA HIS A 36 -12.39 4.25 5.32
C HIS A 36 -11.21 3.91 6.24
N THR A 37 -10.02 4.44 5.99
CA THR A 37 -8.86 4.27 6.86
C THR A 37 -8.21 5.61 7.23
N ASN A 38 -7.56 5.65 8.38
CA ASN A 38 -6.83 6.83 8.83
C ASN A 38 -5.38 6.86 8.28
N GLU A 39 -4.71 8.00 8.42
CA GLU A 39 -3.33 8.20 7.97
C GLU A 39 -2.33 7.25 8.63
N THR A 40 -2.61 6.79 9.85
CA THR A 40 -1.77 5.83 10.59
C THR A 40 -2.00 4.37 10.18
N SER A 41 -2.93 4.11 9.26
CA SER A 41 -3.31 2.76 8.86
C SER A 41 -2.19 2.08 8.09
N LEU A 42 -1.80 0.88 8.55
CA LEU A 42 -0.84 0.04 7.83
C LEU A 42 -1.35 -0.34 6.44
N LEU A 43 -2.67 -0.41 6.23
CA LEU A 43 -3.29 -0.64 4.92
C LEU A 43 -3.03 0.53 3.95
N ARG A 44 -3.18 1.76 4.44
CA ARG A 44 -2.88 2.95 3.64
C ARG A 44 -1.40 3.03 3.30
N LYS A 45 -0.54 2.69 4.27
CA LYS A 45 0.91 2.62 4.05
C LYS A 45 1.28 1.58 2.99
N ALA A 46 0.79 0.35 3.11
CA ALA A 46 1.08 -0.72 2.14
C ALA A 46 0.59 -0.36 0.73
N MET A 47 -0.57 0.29 0.64
CA MET A 47 -1.12 0.78 -0.62
C MET A 47 -0.18 1.79 -1.30
N ILE A 48 0.34 2.77 -0.54
CA ILE A 48 1.30 3.76 -1.04
C ILE A 48 2.64 3.13 -1.39
N ASP A 49 3.13 2.20 -0.56
CA ASP A 49 4.38 1.47 -0.84
C ASP A 49 4.24 0.64 -2.12
N MET A 50 3.08 0.03 -2.37
CA MET A 50 2.83 -0.73 -3.60
C MET A 50 2.79 0.15 -4.84
N LEU A 51 2.07 1.28 -4.76
CA LEU A 51 2.05 2.34 -5.77
C LEU A 51 3.45 2.84 -6.13
N THR A 52 4.34 2.90 -5.14
CA THR A 52 5.67 3.50 -5.26
C THR A 52 6.73 2.52 -5.78
N TRP A 53 6.63 1.25 -5.38
CA TRP A 53 7.71 0.26 -5.58
C TRP A 53 7.40 -0.85 -6.55
N GLU A 54 6.15 -1.34 -6.58
CA GLU A 54 5.81 -2.58 -7.30
C GLU A 54 5.06 -2.31 -8.60
N TRP A 55 4.46 -1.14 -8.76
CA TRP A 55 3.65 -0.85 -9.94
C TRP A 55 4.46 -0.29 -11.09
N ASP A 56 4.24 -0.90 -12.25
CA ASP A 56 4.82 -0.45 -13.49
C ASP A 56 4.31 0.95 -13.86
N THR A 57 5.20 1.78 -14.38
CA THR A 57 4.88 3.16 -14.75
C THR A 57 3.78 3.22 -15.81
N SER A 58 3.73 2.26 -16.74
CA SER A 58 2.69 2.19 -17.79
C SER A 58 1.30 1.96 -17.21
N VAL A 59 1.18 1.07 -16.21
CA VAL A 59 -0.09 0.80 -15.52
C VAL A 59 -0.56 2.05 -14.79
N PHE A 60 0.35 2.72 -14.07
CA PHE A 60 0.05 3.98 -13.39
C PHE A 60 -0.45 5.07 -14.36
N LEU A 61 0.25 5.25 -15.49
CA LEU A 61 -0.12 6.27 -16.48
C LEU A 61 -1.49 6.00 -17.10
N SER A 62 -1.80 4.74 -17.41
CA SER A 62 -3.08 4.36 -18.02
C SER A 62 -4.29 4.60 -17.11
N GLN A 63 -4.10 4.57 -15.79
CA GLN A 63 -5.17 4.71 -14.79
C GLN A 63 -5.08 6.00 -13.99
N ARG A 64 -4.17 6.91 -14.35
CA ARG A 64 -3.84 8.12 -13.60
C ARG A 64 -5.08 8.92 -13.22
N ASP A 65 -6.03 9.08 -14.13
CA ASP A 65 -7.19 9.94 -13.89
C ASP A 65 -8.20 9.34 -12.91
N SER A 66 -8.19 8.00 -12.77
CA SER A 66 -9.04 7.27 -11.82
C SER A 66 -8.47 7.23 -10.39
N ILE A 67 -7.19 7.59 -10.21
CA ILE A 67 -6.57 7.65 -8.88
C ILE A 67 -6.96 8.97 -8.21
N PRO A 68 -7.39 8.98 -6.93
CA PRO A 68 -7.64 10.22 -6.21
C PRO A 68 -6.37 11.09 -6.11
N ASN A 69 -6.47 12.41 -6.30
CA ASN A 69 -5.29 13.29 -6.27
C ASN A 69 -4.51 13.22 -4.95
N VAL A 70 -5.22 13.11 -3.82
CA VAL A 70 -4.60 12.98 -2.49
C VAL A 70 -3.70 11.73 -2.40
N VAL A 71 -4.10 10.63 -3.05
CA VAL A 71 -3.29 9.40 -3.12
C VAL A 71 -2.04 9.62 -3.97
N LYS A 72 -2.17 10.35 -5.10
CA LYS A 72 -1.02 10.70 -5.96
C LYS A 72 -0.02 11.57 -5.20
N ASP A 73 -0.50 12.56 -4.46
CA ASP A 73 0.34 13.47 -3.69
C ASP A 73 1.14 12.69 -2.62
N GLU A 74 0.48 11.76 -1.91
CA GLU A 74 1.14 10.95 -0.89
C GLU A 74 2.14 9.95 -1.50
N ALA A 75 1.83 9.38 -2.67
CA ALA A 75 2.77 8.56 -3.43
C ALA A 75 4.00 9.37 -3.89
N LEU A 76 3.82 10.62 -4.35
CA LEU A 76 4.94 11.50 -4.71
C LEU A 76 5.85 11.81 -3.51
N VAL A 77 5.26 12.04 -2.34
CA VAL A 77 6.01 12.21 -1.09
C VAL A 77 6.81 10.94 -0.75
N ALA A 78 6.18 9.77 -0.85
CA ALA A 78 6.84 8.49 -0.64
C ALA A 78 7.99 8.25 -1.63
N MET A 79 7.79 8.50 -2.93
CA MET A 79 8.83 8.44 -3.96
C MET A 79 10.03 9.33 -3.62
N ARG A 80 9.79 10.57 -3.19
CA ARG A 80 10.87 11.50 -2.78
C ARG A 80 11.70 10.93 -1.62
N LEU A 81 11.05 10.31 -0.64
CA LEU A 81 11.72 9.67 0.49
C LEU A 81 12.52 8.45 0.04
N CYS A 82 11.97 7.66 -0.88
CA CYS A 82 12.62 6.50 -1.48
C CYS A 82 13.89 6.92 -2.22
N ILE A 83 13.78 7.89 -3.15
CA ILE A 83 14.93 8.43 -3.89
C ILE A 83 16.04 8.89 -2.93
N LYS A 84 15.72 9.65 -1.88
CA LYS A 84 16.71 10.11 -0.89
C LYS A 84 17.43 8.98 -0.16
N ARG A 85 16.72 7.87 0.12
CA ARG A 85 17.26 6.73 0.88
C ARG A 85 17.98 5.72 0.01
N ILE A 86 17.56 5.59 -1.24
CA ILE A 86 18.03 4.58 -2.19
C ILE A 86 19.22 5.07 -3.01
N LEU A 87 19.31 6.37 -3.34
CA LEU A 87 20.44 6.93 -4.09
C LEU A 87 21.83 6.50 -3.60
N PRO A 88 22.08 6.39 -2.27
CA PRO A 88 23.38 5.94 -1.77
C PRO A 88 23.56 4.40 -1.72
N LEU A 89 22.54 3.60 -2.06
CA LEU A 89 22.55 2.14 -1.94
C LEU A 89 22.74 1.47 -3.31
N THR A 90 23.61 0.45 -3.36
CA THR A 90 23.89 -0.36 -4.57
C THR A 90 22.87 -1.47 -4.82
N THR A 91 22.04 -1.79 -3.82
CA THR A 91 20.93 -2.74 -3.92
C THR A 91 19.66 -2.13 -3.36
N VAL A 92 18.63 -2.11 -4.20
CA VAL A 92 17.34 -1.48 -3.92
C VAL A 92 16.36 -2.60 -3.60
N ARG A 93 15.95 -2.73 -2.33
CA ARG A 93 14.91 -3.69 -1.91
C ARG A 93 13.66 -2.94 -1.50
N GLY A 94 12.52 -3.37 -2.03
CA GLY A 94 11.22 -2.80 -1.74
C GLY A 94 10.74 -3.16 -0.32
N PRO A 95 9.96 -2.29 0.33
CA PRO A 95 9.46 -2.54 1.68
C PRO A 95 8.38 -3.64 1.72
N LEU A 96 7.91 -4.12 0.57
CA LEU A 96 6.89 -5.17 0.42
C LEU A 96 7.46 -6.60 0.39
N GLU A 97 8.78 -6.79 0.37
CA GLU A 97 9.41 -8.12 0.52
C GLU A 97 8.97 -8.84 1.81
N ASN A 98 8.62 -8.08 2.85
CA ASN A 98 8.11 -8.61 4.10
C ASN A 98 6.75 -8.00 4.46
N LEU A 99 5.68 -8.63 3.97
CA LEU A 99 4.29 -8.25 4.24
C LEU A 99 3.92 -8.20 5.73
N THR A 100 4.65 -8.91 6.60
CA THR A 100 4.36 -8.90 8.05
C THR A 100 4.56 -7.52 8.67
N ASN A 101 5.35 -6.63 8.05
CA ASN A 101 5.53 -5.24 8.47
C ASN A 101 4.26 -4.40 8.36
N TYR A 102 3.25 -4.88 7.62
CA TYR A 102 1.97 -4.20 7.44
C TYR A 102 0.82 -4.89 8.18
N TYR A 103 1.11 -5.96 8.93
CA TYR A 103 0.10 -6.65 9.71
C TYR A 103 -0.08 -5.97 11.07
N VAL A 104 -1.35 -5.78 11.45
CA VAL A 104 -1.72 -5.36 12.79
C VAL A 104 -1.55 -6.55 13.74
N LYS A 105 -0.88 -6.32 14.88
CA LYS A 105 -0.69 -7.34 15.91
C LYS A 105 -2.03 -7.87 16.41
N VAL A 106 -2.15 -9.19 16.53
CA VAL A 106 -3.36 -9.86 17.03
C VAL A 106 -3.10 -10.25 18.48
N GLY A 107 -3.58 -9.42 19.42
CA GLY A 107 -3.31 -9.44 20.87
C GLY A 107 -2.63 -8.11 21.25
N ASP A 108 -3.14 -7.26 22.14
CA ASP A 108 -3.95 -7.53 23.33
C ASP A 108 -5.41 -7.10 23.24
N GLU A 109 -6.24 -7.86 23.94
CA GLU A 109 -7.54 -7.42 24.42
C GLU A 109 -7.34 -6.13 25.22
N SER A 110 -7.85 -5.00 24.70
CA SER A 110 -8.01 -3.79 25.49
C SER A 110 -8.90 -4.16 26.66
N THR A 111 -8.32 -4.14 27.85
CA THR A 111 -9.00 -4.29 29.14
C THR A 111 -10.14 -3.30 29.28
#